data_AF-A0A239E2Y1-F1
#
_entry.id   AF-A0A239E2Y1-F1
#
_cell.length_a   1.000
_cell.length_b   1.000
_cell.length_c   1.000
_cell.angle_alpha   90.00
_cell.angle_beta   90.00
_cell.angle_gamma   90.00
#
_symmetry.space_group_name_H-M   'P 1'
#
loop_
_entity.id
_entity.type
_entity.pdbx_description
1 polymer ?
#
loop_
_entity_poly.entity_id
_entity_poly.type
_entity_poly.pdbx_seq_one_letter_code
_entity_poly.pdbx_strand_id
1 'polypeptide(L)'
;MSKLTFVGGAAGGFIVLLAFLVIPIMLLMGAAKFSIWVLDWIPAALGVSTLICLVLVPLALIPATRGIAANLFALVSLIFGVCVWLYALAFTYIEWGMVGVLFGVVIFGVGVVLTCALAAIFSGTWVVLGNLVFLVALFVGARLLSAWLAHLAEQRLLRREMRDYPSKAIITQDSSD
;
A
#
# COMPACT_ATOMS: atom_id res chain seq x y z
N MET A 1 26.09 -48.32 -6.41
CA MET A 1 24.93 -47.90 -5.60
C MET A 1 24.89 -46.40 -5.25
N SER A 2 25.73 -45.54 -5.84
CA SER A 2 25.83 -44.10 -5.50
C SER A 2 25.10 -43.14 -6.46
N LYS A 3 24.69 -43.57 -7.66
CA LYS A 3 24.01 -42.69 -8.63
C LYS A 3 22.52 -42.46 -8.34
N LEU A 4 21.85 -43.40 -7.65
CA LEU A 4 20.42 -43.34 -7.35
C LEU A 4 20.07 -42.32 -6.26
N THR A 5 20.95 -42.10 -5.27
CA THR A 5 20.73 -41.12 -4.20
C THR A 5 21.00 -39.68 -4.63
N PHE A 6 21.91 -39.47 -5.58
CA PHE A 6 22.19 -38.15 -6.17
C PHE A 6 21.09 -37.71 -7.13
N VAL A 7 20.58 -38.62 -7.97
CA VAL A 7 19.44 -38.35 -8.86
C VAL A 7 18.15 -38.14 -8.07
N GLY A 8 17.95 -38.88 -6.97
CA GLY A 8 16.83 -38.66 -6.04
C GLY A 8 16.89 -37.30 -5.34
N GLY A 9 18.09 -36.86 -4.92
CA GLY A 9 18.29 -35.53 -4.35
C GLY A 9 18.10 -34.39 -5.36
N ALA A 10 18.57 -34.56 -6.60
CA ALA A 10 18.38 -33.59 -7.68
C ALA A 10 16.90 -33.50 -8.13
N ALA A 11 16.21 -34.65 -8.25
CA ALA A 11 14.79 -34.69 -8.58
C ALA A 11 13.92 -34.15 -7.44
N GLY A 12 14.25 -34.46 -6.18
CA GLY A 12 13.58 -33.91 -5.00
C GLY A 12 13.77 -32.40 -4.88
N GLY A 13 14.99 -31.90 -5.11
CA GLY A 13 15.27 -30.47 -5.15
C GLY A 13 14.52 -29.74 -6.27
N PHE A 14 14.41 -30.37 -7.45
CA PHE A 14 13.64 -29.81 -8.56
C PHE A 14 12.14 -29.72 -8.24
N ILE A 15 11.57 -30.74 -7.60
CA ILE A 15 10.15 -30.72 -7.18
C ILE A 15 9.89 -29.65 -6.12
N VAL A 16 10.79 -29.48 -5.15
CA VAL A 16 10.66 -28.44 -4.11
C VAL A 16 10.79 -27.04 -4.71
N LEU A 17 11.72 -26.84 -5.65
CA LEU A 17 11.88 -25.58 -6.37
C LEU A 17 10.65 -25.26 -7.22
N LEU A 18 10.11 -26.26 -7.92
CA LEU A 18 8.92 -26.12 -8.75
C LEU A 18 7.68 -25.84 -7.89
N ALA A 19 7.53 -26.51 -6.75
CA ALA A 19 6.47 -26.24 -5.78
C ALA A 19 6.58 -24.81 -5.23
N PHE A 20 7.79 -24.35 -4.88
CA PHE A 20 8.04 -23.00 -4.40
C PHE A 20 7.70 -21.93 -5.45
N LEU A 21 7.80 -22.25 -6.74
CA LEU A 21 7.48 -21.35 -7.85
C LEU A 21 5.98 -21.38 -8.21
N VAL A 22 5.32 -22.53 -8.06
CA VAL A 22 3.88 -22.70 -8.31
C VAL A 22 3.02 -22.04 -7.24
N ILE A 23 3.43 -22.10 -5.96
CA ILE A 23 2.70 -21.47 -4.84
C ILE A 23 2.43 -19.97 -5.06
N PRO A 24 3.42 -19.11 -5.36
CA PRO A 24 3.18 -17.68 -5.57
C PRO A 24 2.38 -17.42 -6.84
N ILE A 25 2.56 -18.21 -7.91
CA ILE A 25 1.76 -18.07 -9.14
C ILE A 25 0.29 -18.39 -8.87
N MET A 26 0.01 -19.46 -8.12
CA MET A 26 -1.34 -19.87 -7.77
C MET A 26 -2.00 -18.84 -6.84
N LEU A 27 -1.23 -18.26 -5.91
CA LEU A 27 -1.66 -17.16 -5.05
C LEU A 27 -1.97 -15.90 -5.87
N LEU A 28 -1.14 -15.56 -6.85
CA LEU A 28 -1.37 -14.42 -7.76
C LEU A 28 -2.60 -14.62 -8.63
N MET A 29 -2.85 -15.84 -9.09
CA MET A 29 -4.05 -16.16 -9.86
C MET A 29 -5.32 -16.03 -8.99
N GLY A 30 -5.25 -16.49 -7.74
CA GLY A 30 -6.29 -16.27 -6.74
C GLY A 30 -6.52 -14.79 -6.45
N ALA A 31 -5.43 -14.03 -6.24
CA ALA A 31 -5.47 -12.59 -6.01
C ALA A 31 -6.03 -11.82 -7.21
N ALA A 32 -5.69 -12.20 -8.44
CA ALA A 32 -6.22 -11.59 -9.65
C ALA A 32 -7.73 -11.80 -9.79
N LYS A 33 -8.22 -13.03 -9.59
CA LYS A 33 -9.67 -13.30 -9.62
C LYS A 33 -10.41 -12.61 -8.47
N PHE A 34 -9.81 -12.59 -7.28
CA PHE A 34 -10.34 -11.84 -6.14
C PHE A 34 -10.41 -10.35 -6.45
N SER A 35 -9.40 -9.81 -7.14
CA SER A 35 -9.35 -8.41 -7.53
C SER A 35 -10.47 -7.99 -8.48
N ILE A 36 -10.85 -8.88 -9.41
CA ILE A 36 -11.99 -8.64 -10.32
C ILE A 36 -13.31 -8.59 -9.53
N TRP A 37 -13.49 -9.48 -8.56
CA TRP A 37 -14.66 -9.44 -7.68
C TRP A 37 -14.68 -8.19 -6.78
N VAL A 38 -13.50 -7.77 -6.29
CA VAL A 38 -13.35 -6.53 -5.52
C VAL A 38 -13.59 -5.28 -6.38
N LEU A 39 -13.38 -5.35 -7.71
CA LEU A 39 -13.51 -4.20 -8.61
C LEU A 39 -14.88 -3.52 -8.54
N ASP A 40 -15.96 -4.29 -8.38
CA ASP A 40 -17.32 -3.78 -8.20
C ASP A 40 -17.49 -3.00 -6.87
N TRP A 41 -16.66 -3.31 -5.88
CA TRP A 41 -16.67 -2.68 -4.55
C TRP A 41 -15.71 -1.50 -4.44
N ILE A 42 -14.73 -1.36 -5.33
CA ILE A 42 -13.75 -0.26 -5.34
C ILE A 42 -14.42 1.13 -5.36
N PRO A 43 -15.40 1.44 -6.23
CA PRO A 43 -15.99 2.79 -6.25
C PRO A 43 -16.75 3.09 -4.95
N ALA A 44 -17.41 2.10 -4.34
CA ALA A 44 -18.05 2.25 -3.04
C ALA A 44 -17.03 2.46 -1.92
N ALA A 45 -15.95 1.68 -1.90
CA ALA A 45 -14.87 1.81 -0.93
C ALA A 45 -14.16 3.16 -1.03
N LEU A 46 -13.91 3.66 -2.24
CA LEU A 46 -13.36 5.00 -2.48
C LEU A 46 -14.31 6.10 -2.03
N GLY A 47 -15.61 5.98 -2.32
CA GLY A 47 -16.63 6.93 -1.88
C GLY A 47 -16.70 7.02 -0.35
N VAL A 48 -16.73 5.88 0.34
CA VAL A 48 -16.73 5.82 1.80
C VAL A 48 -15.42 6.36 2.39
N SER A 49 -14.28 5.98 1.81
CA SER A 49 -12.96 6.41 2.27
C SER A 49 -12.75 7.94 2.11
N THR A 50 -13.21 8.51 1.00
CA THR A 50 -13.18 9.96 0.77
C THR A 50 -14.13 10.73 1.68
N LEU A 51 -15.32 10.19 1.96
CA LEU A 51 -16.24 10.71 2.97
C LEU A 51 -15.62 10.71 4.37
N ILE A 52 -14.98 9.60 4.75
CA ILE A 52 -14.27 9.47 6.02
C ILE A 52 -13.18 10.54 6.12
N CYS A 53 -12.34 10.68 5.08
CA CYS A 53 -11.36 11.77 4.97
C CYS A 53 -12.01 13.15 5.22
N LEU A 54 -13.12 13.44 4.54
CA LEU A 54 -13.81 14.72 4.61
C LEU A 54 -14.37 15.00 6.01
N VAL A 55 -14.87 13.97 6.71
CA VAL A 55 -15.32 14.07 8.10
C VAL A 55 -14.16 14.19 9.09
N LEU A 56 -13.01 13.59 8.79
CA LEU A 56 -11.81 13.68 9.61
C LEU A 56 -11.10 15.03 9.49
N VAL A 57 -11.23 15.76 8.36
CA VAL A 57 -10.66 17.11 8.17
C VAL A 57 -11.13 18.12 9.23
N PRO A 58 -12.43 18.30 9.54
CA PRO A 58 -12.86 19.20 10.61
C PRO A 58 -12.43 18.70 11.99
N LEU A 59 -12.40 17.39 12.23
CA LEU A 59 -11.89 16.80 13.48
C LEU A 59 -10.36 16.98 13.64
N ALA A 60 -9.62 17.06 12.55
CA ALA A 60 -8.20 17.37 12.49
C ALA A 60 -7.90 18.85 12.80
N LEU A 61 -8.89 19.74 12.62
CA LEU A 61 -8.80 21.14 13.03
C LEU A 61 -8.88 21.28 14.56
N ILE A 62 -9.64 20.41 15.23
CA ILE A 62 -9.80 20.44 16.68
C ILE A 62 -8.51 19.96 17.38
N PRO A 63 -7.94 20.74 18.31
CA PRO A 63 -6.63 20.44 18.85
C PRO A 63 -6.51 19.15 19.65
N ALA A 64 -7.58 18.75 20.32
CA ALA A 64 -7.63 17.64 21.25
C ALA A 64 -7.69 16.26 20.56
N THR A 65 -8.23 16.20 19.34
CA THR A 65 -8.48 14.96 18.60
C THR A 65 -7.43 14.65 17.53
N ARG A 66 -6.47 15.56 17.33
CA ARG A 66 -5.44 15.46 16.27
C ARG A 66 -4.61 14.18 16.29
N GLY A 67 -4.27 13.63 17.46
CA GLY A 67 -3.53 12.38 17.57
C GLY A 67 -4.30 11.17 17.05
N ILE A 68 -5.60 11.09 17.36
CA ILE A 68 -6.49 10.01 16.89
C ILE A 68 -6.77 10.19 15.39
N ALA A 69 -6.99 11.43 14.95
CA ALA A 69 -7.21 11.74 13.53
C ALA A 69 -5.99 11.34 12.67
N ALA A 70 -4.75 11.58 13.13
CA ALA A 70 -3.54 11.21 12.41
C ALA A 70 -3.44 9.69 12.16
N ASN A 71 -3.75 8.87 13.17
CA ASN A 71 -3.77 7.41 13.06
C ASN A 71 -4.89 6.92 12.15
N LEU A 72 -6.08 7.52 12.22
CA LEU A 72 -7.17 7.18 11.30
C LEU A 72 -6.81 7.52 9.86
N PHE A 73 -6.24 8.70 9.59
CA PHE A 73 -5.75 9.05 8.24
C PHE A 73 -4.66 8.10 7.74
N ALA A 74 -3.76 7.63 8.61
CA ALA A 74 -2.74 6.66 8.24
C ALA A 74 -3.36 5.31 7.82
N LEU A 75 -4.39 4.86 8.55
CA LEU A 75 -5.11 3.63 8.24
C LEU A 75 -5.93 3.75 6.95
N VAL A 76 -6.59 4.88 6.74
CA VAL A 76 -7.35 5.18 5.52
C VAL A 76 -6.41 5.24 4.30
N SER A 77 -5.19 5.76 4.45
CA SER A 77 -4.16 5.73 3.41
C SER A 77 -3.79 4.29 3.00
N LEU A 78 -3.70 3.35 3.93
CA LEU A 78 -3.45 1.94 3.58
C LEU A 78 -4.59 1.36 2.74
N ILE A 79 -5.84 1.70 3.05
CA ILE A 79 -7.00 1.26 2.26
C ILE A 79 -6.92 1.80 0.83
N PHE A 80 -6.62 3.10 0.66
CA PHE A 80 -6.40 3.68 -0.66
C PHE A 80 -5.26 2.99 -1.42
N GLY A 81 -4.16 2.66 -0.73
CA GLY A 81 -3.03 1.95 -1.31
C GLY A 81 -3.40 0.56 -1.81
N VAL A 82 -4.14 -0.20 -1.00
CA VAL A 82 -4.66 -1.52 -1.38
C VAL A 82 -5.63 -1.42 -2.56
N CYS A 83 -6.52 -0.41 -2.58
CA CYS A 83 -7.42 -0.18 -3.69
C CYS A 83 -6.67 0.13 -4.99
N VAL A 84 -5.65 1.00 -4.96
CA VAL A 84 -4.78 1.29 -6.13
C VAL A 84 -4.12 0.00 -6.61
N TRP A 85 -3.60 -0.79 -5.67
CA TRP A 85 -2.84 -2.00 -5.97
C TRP A 85 -3.71 -3.09 -6.61
N LEU A 86 -4.90 -3.33 -6.04
CA LEU A 86 -5.89 -4.27 -6.59
C LEU A 86 -6.41 -3.78 -7.94
N TYR A 87 -6.72 -2.50 -8.08
CA TYR A 87 -7.16 -1.94 -9.37
C TYR A 87 -6.12 -2.17 -10.48
N ALA A 88 -4.85 -1.89 -10.18
CA ALA A 88 -3.74 -2.11 -11.10
C ALA A 88 -3.55 -3.59 -11.44
N LEU A 89 -3.69 -4.48 -10.46
CA LEU A 89 -3.54 -5.93 -10.65
C LEU A 89 -4.68 -6.51 -11.51
N ALA A 90 -5.92 -6.10 -11.28
CA ALA A 90 -7.05 -6.54 -12.08
C ALA A 90 -6.92 -6.11 -13.54
N PHE A 91 -6.56 -4.85 -13.78
CA PHE A 91 -6.45 -4.33 -15.15
C PHE A 91 -5.29 -4.99 -15.91
N THR A 92 -4.12 -5.13 -15.29
CA THR A 92 -2.97 -5.85 -15.90
C THR A 92 -3.32 -7.30 -16.22
N TYR A 93 -4.07 -7.97 -15.35
CA TYR A 93 -4.51 -9.33 -15.60
C TYR A 93 -5.51 -9.45 -16.76
N ILE A 94 -6.44 -8.50 -16.90
CA ILE A 94 -7.42 -8.50 -18.00
C ILE A 94 -6.72 -8.32 -19.34
N GLU A 95 -5.76 -7.40 -19.39
CA GLU A 95 -5.15 -6.98 -20.65
C GLU A 95 -3.96 -7.84 -21.08
N TRP A 96 -3.03 -8.10 -20.15
CA TRP A 96 -1.77 -8.81 -20.41
C TRP A 96 -1.73 -10.21 -19.79
N GLY A 97 -2.80 -10.62 -19.09
CA GLY A 97 -2.87 -11.92 -18.44
C GLY A 97 -1.87 -12.06 -17.30
N MET A 98 -1.50 -13.32 -17.02
CA MET A 98 -0.59 -13.66 -15.92
C MET A 98 0.83 -13.14 -16.11
N VAL A 99 1.26 -12.93 -17.36
CA VAL A 99 2.61 -12.45 -17.69
C VAL A 99 2.79 -11.01 -17.22
N GLY A 100 1.81 -10.14 -17.45
CA GLY A 100 1.84 -8.75 -16.97
C GLY A 100 1.90 -8.65 -15.44
N VAL A 101 1.09 -9.47 -14.76
CA VAL A 101 1.08 -9.55 -13.28
C VAL A 101 2.43 -10.04 -12.75
N LEU A 102 3.04 -11.03 -13.40
CA LEU A 102 4.34 -11.56 -12.98
C LEU A 102 5.44 -10.48 -13.03
N PHE A 103 5.52 -9.73 -14.13
CA PHE A 103 6.45 -8.60 -14.24
C PHE A 103 6.19 -7.53 -13.19
N GLY A 104 4.92 -7.23 -12.91
CA GLY A 104 4.54 -6.24 -11.91
C GLY A 104 4.96 -6.63 -10.49
N VAL A 105 4.79 -7.91 -10.13
CA VAL A 105 5.09 -8.42 -8.78
C VAL A 105 6.59 -8.57 -8.54
N VAL A 106 7.35 -8.99 -9.57
CA VAL A 106 8.82 -9.13 -9.48
C VAL A 106 9.50 -7.82 -9.08
N ILE A 107 8.93 -6.67 -9.48
CA ILE A 107 9.39 -5.34 -9.05
C ILE A 107 8.71 -4.97 -7.72
N PHE A 108 8.87 -5.84 -6.72
CA PHE A 108 8.43 -5.63 -5.32
C PHE A 108 6.96 -5.17 -5.16
N GLY A 109 6.06 -5.61 -6.04
CA GLY A 109 4.66 -5.19 -6.05
C GLY A 109 4.41 -3.74 -6.50
N VAL A 110 5.37 -2.82 -6.37
CA VAL A 110 5.24 -1.45 -6.91
C VAL A 110 5.15 -1.50 -8.44
N GLY A 111 5.82 -2.47 -9.06
CA GLY A 111 5.73 -2.71 -10.51
C GLY A 111 4.33 -3.03 -11.02
N VAL A 112 3.40 -3.48 -10.18
CA VAL A 112 2.02 -3.76 -10.62
C VAL A 112 1.32 -2.47 -11.09
N VAL A 113 1.60 -1.35 -10.43
CA VAL A 113 1.07 -0.04 -10.82
C VAL A 113 1.71 0.44 -12.12
N LEU A 114 3.01 0.24 -12.29
CA LEU A 114 3.73 0.59 -13.53
C LEU A 114 3.27 -0.27 -14.71
N THR A 115 3.20 -1.58 -14.53
CA THR A 115 2.71 -2.50 -15.56
C THR A 115 1.26 -2.21 -15.94
N CYS A 116 0.42 -1.77 -15.00
CA CYS A 116 -0.94 -1.28 -15.32
C CYS A 116 -0.91 0.00 -16.15
N ALA A 117 -0.05 0.96 -15.81
CA ALA A 117 0.10 2.17 -16.60
C ALA A 117 0.59 1.86 -18.02
N LEU A 118 1.57 0.96 -18.17
CA LEU A 118 2.00 0.48 -19.49
C LEU A 118 0.86 -0.20 -20.23
N ALA A 119 0.17 -1.16 -19.62
CA ALA A 119 -0.96 -1.85 -20.23
C ALA A 119 -2.04 -0.86 -20.70
N ALA A 120 -2.40 0.13 -19.87
CA ALA A 120 -3.40 1.14 -20.21
C ALA A 120 -2.98 2.04 -21.39
N ILE A 121 -1.68 2.34 -21.52
CA ILE A 121 -1.14 3.10 -22.66
C ILE A 121 -1.21 2.26 -23.93
N PHE A 122 -0.79 0.99 -23.88
CA PHE A 122 -0.80 0.10 -25.04
C PHE A 122 -2.22 -0.21 -25.52
N SER A 123 -3.18 -0.29 -24.61
CA SER A 123 -4.59 -0.57 -24.94
C SER A 123 -5.41 0.68 -25.24
N GLY A 124 -4.81 1.87 -25.13
CA GLY A 124 -5.46 3.14 -25.46
C GLY A 124 -6.58 3.55 -24.49
N THR A 125 -6.67 2.94 -23.31
CA THR A 125 -7.73 3.19 -22.32
C THR A 125 -7.35 4.35 -21.40
N TRP A 126 -7.53 5.58 -21.90
CA TRP A 126 -7.22 6.81 -21.15
C TRP A 126 -8.02 6.98 -19.86
N VAL A 127 -9.25 6.46 -19.80
CA VAL A 127 -10.11 6.52 -18.62
C VAL A 127 -9.49 5.75 -17.45
N VAL A 128 -8.93 4.57 -17.72
CA VAL A 128 -8.28 3.72 -16.70
C VAL A 128 -7.03 4.40 -16.17
N LEU A 129 -6.25 5.02 -17.06
CA LEU A 129 -5.04 5.76 -16.69
C LEU A 129 -5.39 6.98 -15.82
N GLY A 130 -6.43 7.73 -16.19
CA GLY A 130 -6.95 8.84 -15.39
C GLY A 130 -7.40 8.40 -13.99
N ASN A 131 -8.16 7.29 -13.91
CA ASN A 131 -8.58 6.72 -12.63
C ASN A 131 -7.38 6.26 -11.78
N LEU A 132 -6.40 5.60 -12.38
CA LEU A 132 -5.19 5.15 -11.69
C LEU A 132 -4.42 6.35 -11.11
N VAL A 133 -4.22 7.39 -11.91
CA VAL A 133 -3.55 8.62 -11.46
C VAL A 133 -4.34 9.30 -10.35
N PHE A 134 -5.67 9.37 -10.45
CA PHE A 134 -6.54 9.93 -9.42
C PHE A 134 -6.44 9.14 -8.10
N LEU A 135 -6.47 7.80 -8.17
CA LEU A 135 -6.31 6.93 -7.01
C LEU A 135 -4.92 7.09 -6.36
N VAL A 136 -3.87 7.15 -7.17
CA VAL A 136 -2.50 7.39 -6.68
C VAL A 136 -2.40 8.76 -6.02
N ALA A 137 -3.00 9.80 -6.61
CA ALA A 137 -3.04 11.13 -6.04
C ALA A 137 -3.76 11.16 -4.68
N LEU A 138 -4.90 10.47 -4.55
CA LEU A 138 -5.60 10.32 -3.28
C LEU A 138 -4.77 9.57 -2.23
N PHE A 139 -4.09 8.50 -2.63
CA PHE A 139 -3.20 7.75 -1.75
C PHE A 139 -2.06 8.61 -1.20
N VAL A 140 -1.36 9.31 -2.08
CA VAL A 140 -0.26 10.22 -1.72
C VAL A 140 -0.78 11.40 -0.90
N GLY A 141 -1.92 11.98 -1.28
CA GLY A 141 -2.56 13.07 -0.54
C GLY A 141 -2.92 12.69 0.89
N ALA A 142 -3.53 11.51 1.10
CA ALA A 142 -3.85 11.00 2.43
C ALA A 142 -2.58 10.73 3.26
N ARG A 143 -1.52 10.22 2.61
CA ARG A 143 -0.22 9.96 3.25
C ARG A 143 0.44 11.25 3.75
N LEU A 144 0.47 12.27 2.91
CA LEU A 144 1.04 13.59 3.23
C LEU A 144 0.24 14.29 4.33
N LEU A 145 -1.10 14.26 4.26
CA LEU A 145 -1.95 14.79 5.32
C LEU A 145 -1.68 14.09 6.65
N SER A 146 -1.62 12.75 6.66
CA SER A 146 -1.35 11.97 7.87
C SER A 146 -0.01 12.35 8.50
N ALA A 147 1.07 12.44 7.71
CA ALA A 147 2.40 12.81 8.20
C ALA A 147 2.42 14.24 8.79
N TRP A 148 1.76 15.19 8.11
CA TRP A 148 1.65 16.56 8.59
C TRP A 148 0.90 16.65 9.93
N LEU A 149 -0.22 15.93 10.03
CA LEU A 149 -1.03 15.83 11.24
C LEU A 149 -0.28 15.18 12.41
N ALA A 150 0.50 14.14 12.15
CA ALA A 150 1.35 13.50 13.16
C ALA A 150 2.39 14.47 13.72
N HIS A 151 3.08 15.21 12.85
CA HIS A 151 4.07 16.21 13.26
C HIS A 151 3.45 17.30 14.16
N LEU A 152 2.25 17.76 13.81
CA LEU A 152 1.49 18.74 14.59
C LEU A 152 0.99 18.22 15.95
N ALA A 153 0.77 16.91 16.08
CA ALA A 153 0.38 16.28 17.34
C ALA A 153 1.59 16.17 18.29
N GLU A 154 2.75 15.76 17.75
CA GLU A 154 3.99 15.57 18.50
C GLU A 154 4.52 16.90 19.09
N GLN A 155 4.50 17.98 18.31
CA GLN A 155 4.87 19.32 18.81
C GLN A 155 4.03 19.77 20.03
N ARG A 156 2.78 19.32 20.14
CA ARG A 156 1.92 19.68 21.27
C ARG A 156 2.19 18.84 22.51
N LEU A 157 2.55 17.57 22.33
CA LEU A 157 3.00 16.73 23.44
C LEU A 157 4.29 17.30 24.03
N LEU A 158 5.27 17.66 23.19
CA LEU A 158 6.51 18.31 23.64
C LEU A 158 6.24 19.63 24.38
N ARG A 159 5.35 20.49 23.88
CA ARG A 159 4.95 21.73 24.59
C ARG A 159 4.18 21.49 25.90
N ARG A 160 3.56 20.33 26.09
CA ARG A 160 2.94 19.95 27.36
C ARG A 160 4.00 19.43 28.31
N GLU A 161 4.88 18.54 27.85
CA GLU A 161 5.96 17.99 28.66
C GLU A 161 6.94 19.07 29.15
N MET A 162 7.28 20.06 28.32
CA MET A 162 8.09 21.22 28.77
C MET A 162 7.40 22.09 29.83
N ARG A 163 6.06 22.12 29.85
CA ARG A 163 5.28 22.89 30.83
C ARG A 163 5.15 22.16 32.15
N ASP A 164 4.95 20.85 32.09
CA ASP A 164 4.72 20.00 33.26
C ASP A 164 6.05 19.55 33.89
N TYR A 165 7.14 19.44 33.11
CA TYR A 165 8.47 19.02 33.56
C TYR A 165 9.59 19.93 33.00
N PRO A 166 9.70 21.20 33.43
CA PRO A 166 10.73 22.11 32.94
C PRO A 166 12.16 21.61 33.23
N SER A 167 12.35 20.74 34.21
CA SER A 167 13.63 20.14 34.57
C SER A 167 14.16 19.12 33.56
N LYS A 168 13.31 18.47 32.74
CA LYS A 168 13.76 17.53 31.70
C LYS A 168 14.34 18.23 30.47
N ALA A 169 13.90 19.45 30.18
CA ALA A 169 14.40 20.22 29.02
C ALA A 169 15.89 20.60 29.16
N ILE A 170 16.37 20.75 30.39
CA ILE A 170 17.77 21.09 30.70
C ILE A 170 18.70 19.89 30.44
N ILE A 171 18.24 18.67 30.69
CA ILE A 171 19.06 17.44 30.58
C ILE A 171 19.35 17.09 29.10
N THR A 172 18.42 17.36 28.18
CA THR A 172 18.64 17.15 26.75
C THR A 172 19.63 18.13 26.11
N GLN A 173 19.89 19.28 26.73
CA GLN A 173 20.88 20.24 26.24
C GLN A 173 22.31 19.85 26.64
N ASP A 174 22.48 19.21 27.81
CA ASP A 174 23.77 18.82 28.38
C ASP A 174 24.35 17.53 27.75
N SER A 175 23.54 16.72 27.05
CA SER A 175 24.04 15.52 26.35
C SER A 175 24.53 15.77 24.92
N SER A 176 24.46 17.03 24.44
CA SER A 176 24.83 17.44 23.09
C SER A 176 26.06 18.35 23.03
N ASP A 177 26.67 18.67 24.18
CA ASP A 177 27.99 19.30 24.32
C ASP A 177 29.04 18.24 24.70
#